data_AF-A0A8R7QJ32-F1
#
_entry.id   AF-A0A8R7QJ32-F1
#
_cell.length_a   1.000
_cell.length_b   1.000
_cell.length_c   1.000
_cell.angle_alpha   90.00
_cell.angle_beta   90.00
_cell.angle_gamma   90.00
#
_symmetry.space_group_name_H-M   'P 1'
#
loop_
_entity.id
_entity.type
_entity.pdbx_description
1 polymer ?
#
loop_
_entity_poly.entity_id
_entity_poly.type
_entity_poly.pdbx_seq_one_letter_code
_entity_poly.pdbx_strand_id
1 'polypeptide(L)' 'MDRSWIKARKFSEEYINGVKEFMNFVRETYAEDAQILCPCRKCLNGKQEPQGKVEDHILIYGMSSTYDRWIHH' A
#
# COMPACT_ATOMS: atom_id res chain seq x y z
N MET A 1 10.03 7.47 6.68
CA MET A 1 9.70 6.04 6.68
C MET A 1 10.68 5.29 5.83
N ASP A 2 11.23 4.20 6.38
CA ASP A 2 11.94 3.22 5.58
C ASP A 2 10.96 2.55 4.61
N ARG A 3 11.37 2.32 3.37
CA ARG A 3 10.55 1.70 2.31
C ARG A 3 11.21 0.44 1.74
N SER A 4 12.30 0.00 2.36
CA SER A 4 12.97 -1.28 2.09
C SER A 4 11.98 -2.45 2.15
N TRP A 5 10.99 -2.37 3.04
CA TRP A 5 9.93 -3.36 3.23
C TRP A 5 9.15 -3.70 1.95
N ILE A 6 9.07 -2.79 0.97
CA ILE A 6 8.40 -3.06 -0.32
C ILE A 6 9.05 -4.25 -1.06
N LYS A 7 10.34 -4.47 -0.81
CA LYS A 7 11.13 -5.58 -1.36
C LYS A 7 11.23 -6.78 -0.41
N ALA A 8 10.73 -6.65 0.82
CA ALA A 8 10.74 -7.74 1.79
C ALA A 8 9.85 -8.90 1.35
N ARG A 9 10.10 -10.08 1.94
CA ARG A 9 9.28 -11.27 1.68
C ARG A 9 7.84 -11.02 2.15
N LYS A 10 6.86 -11.29 1.30
CA LYS A 10 5.44 -11.18 1.68
C LYS A 10 5.15 -11.97 2.97
N PHE A 11 4.32 -11.38 3.83
CA PHE A 11 3.97 -11.90 5.16
C PHE A 11 5.14 -12.03 6.15
N SER A 12 6.34 -11.51 5.82
CA SER A 12 7.32 -11.25 6.87
C SER A 12 6.79 -10.14 7.78
N GLU A 13 7.30 -10.12 9.01
CA GLU A 13 6.99 -9.04 9.96
C GLU A 13 7.34 -7.67 9.38
N GLU A 14 8.51 -7.55 8.74
CA GLU A 14 8.95 -6.33 8.04
C GLU A 14 7.94 -5.87 6.99
N TYR A 15 7.46 -6.79 6.13
CA TYR A 15 6.49 -6.46 5.10
C TYR A 15 5.15 -6.02 5.72
N ILE A 16 4.64 -6.78 6.70
CA ILE A 16 3.36 -6.48 7.35
C ILE A 16 3.41 -5.13 8.07
N ASN A 17 4.51 -4.83 8.77
CA ASN A 17 4.69 -3.55 9.46
C ASN A 17 4.76 -2.40 8.46
N GLY A 18 5.48 -2.57 7.35
CA GLY A 18 5.52 -1.57 6.28
C GLY A 18 4.16 -1.30 5.64
N VAL A 19 3.33 -2.34 5.44
CA VAL A 19 1.95 -2.17 4.96
C VAL A 19 1.10 -1.39 5.98
N LYS A 20 1.23 -1.70 7.27
CA LYS A 20 0.52 -0.95 8.33
C LYS A 20 0.94 0.52 8.35
N GLU A 21 2.23 0.80 8.24
CA GLU A 21 2.76 2.16 8.15
C GLU A 21 2.17 2.93 6.95
N PHE A 22 2.14 2.31 5.77
CA PHE A 22 1.51 2.89 4.59
C PHE A 22 0.02 3.16 4.80
N MET A 23 -0.74 2.19 5.33
CA MET A 23 -2.17 2.36 5.54
C MET A 23 -2.51 3.38 6.63
N ASN A 24 -1.66 3.53 7.65
CA ASN A 24 -1.80 4.59 8.64
C ASN A 24 -1.61 5.98 8.00
N PHE A 25 -0.59 6.15 7.17
CA PHE A 25 -0.40 7.38 6.41
C PHE A 25 -1.60 7.71 5.51
N VAL A 26 -2.18 6.70 4.85
CA VAL A 26 -3.41 6.88 4.06
C VAL A 26 -4.57 7.37 4.93
N ARG A 27 -4.81 6.74 6.09
CA ARG A 27 -5.91 7.11 7.01
C ARG A 27 -5.74 8.49 7.63
N GLU A 28 -4.51 8.97 7.79
CA GLU A 28 -4.22 10.33 8.25
C GLU A 28 -4.46 11.38 7.15
N THR A 29 -4.33 10.99 5.88
CA THR A 29 -4.37 11.89 4.72
C THR A 29 -5.76 11.97 4.07
N TYR A 30 -6.51 10.86 4.09
CA TYR A 30 -7.78 10.71 3.39
C TYR A 30 -8.94 10.42 4.35
N ALA A 31 -10.15 10.86 3.99
CA ALA A 31 -11.36 10.44 4.69
C ALA A 31 -11.55 8.91 4.60
N GLU A 32 -12.15 8.31 5.63
CA GLU A 32 -12.29 6.85 5.79
C GLU A 32 -12.98 6.17 4.58
N ASP A 33 -13.96 6.84 3.98
CA ASP A 33 -14.73 6.37 2.83
C ASP A 33 -14.11 6.70 1.47
N ALA A 34 -12.98 7.43 1.45
CA ALA A 34 -12.30 7.79 0.22
C ALA A 34 -11.75 6.56 -0.51
N GLN A 35 -11.92 6.54 -1.83
CA GLN A 35 -11.20 5.61 -2.68
C GLN A 35 -9.81 6.18 -3.01
N ILE A 36 -8.80 5.30 -3.01
CA ILE A 36 -7.41 5.67 -3.29
C ILE A 36 -6.84 4.80 -4.41
N LEU A 37 -5.81 5.30 -5.09
CA LEU A 37 -5.15 4.55 -6.16
C LEU A 37 -4.42 3.34 -5.59
N CYS A 38 -4.77 2.13 -6.00
CA CYS A 38 -4.19 0.92 -5.44
C CYS A 38 -2.74 0.70 -5.96
N PRO A 39 -1.71 0.74 -5.09
CA PRO A 39 -0.31 0.61 -5.49
C PRO A 39 0.14 -0.86 -5.61
N CYS A 40 -0.77 -1.82 -5.50
CA CYS A 40 -0.41 -3.23 -5.58
C CYS A 40 0.09 -3.62 -6.98
N ARG A 41 0.84 -4.72 -7.09
CA ARG A 41 1.40 -5.22 -8.35
C ARG A 41 0.36 -5.54 -9.44
N LYS A 42 -0.91 -5.71 -9.07
CA LYS A 42 -2.00 -5.92 -10.03
C LYS A 42 -2.62 -4.61 -10.54
N CYS A 43 -2.73 -3.60 -9.69
CA CYS A 43 -3.41 -2.35 -10.03
C CYS A 43 -2.44 -1.28 -10.54
N LEU A 44 -1.18 -1.27 -10.08
CA LEU A 44 -0.11 -0.37 -10.50
C LEU A 44 -0.50 1.12 -10.44
N ASN A 45 -1.22 1.53 -9.40
CA ASN A 45 -1.81 2.87 -9.26
C ASN A 45 -2.76 3.27 -10.41
N GLY A 46 -3.34 2.30 -11.13
CA GLY A 46 -4.27 2.55 -12.23
C GLY A 46 -5.76 2.36 -11.86
N LYS A 47 -6.07 1.91 -10.64
CA LYS A 47 -7.44 1.69 -10.16
C LYS A 47 -7.64 2.35 -8.81
N GLN A 48 -8.73 3.11 -8.67
CA GLN A 48 -9.21 3.54 -7.37
C GLN A 48 -9.97 2.41 -6.70
N GLU A 49 -9.69 2.17 -5.43
CA GLU A 49 -10.33 1.12 -4.63
C GLU A 49 -10.55 1.65 -3.20
N PRO A 50 -11.54 1.12 -2.46
CA PRO A 50 -11.70 1.42 -1.04
C PRO A 50 -10.44 1.07 -0.23
N GLN A 51 -10.12 1.84 0.81
CA GLN A 51 -8.88 1.69 1.57
C GLN A 51 -8.66 0.26 2.10
N GLY A 52 -9.70 -0.38 2.65
CA GLY A 52 -9.60 -1.78 3.12
C GLY A 52 -9.25 -2.77 2.01
N LYS A 53 -9.81 -2.57 0.81
CA LYS A 53 -9.48 -3.40 -0.36
C LYS A 53 -8.07 -3.14 -0.86
N VAL A 54 -7.57 -1.91 -0.73
CA VAL A 54 -6.16 -1.60 -1.02
C VAL A 54 -5.23 -2.32 -0.06
N GLU A 55 -5.52 -2.32 1.24
CA GLU A 55 -4.75 -3.07 2.24
C GLU A 55 -4.69 -4.57 1.89
N ASP A 56 -5.84 -5.19 1.63
CA ASP A 56 -5.94 -6.60 1.20
C ASP A 56 -5.11 -6.86 -0.06
N HIS A 57 -5.23 -6.00 -1.08
CA HIS A 57 -4.48 -6.14 -2.32
C HIS A 57 -2.97 -6.05 -2.09
N ILE A 58 -2.49 -5.14 -1.23
CA ILE A 58 -1.07 -5.00 -0.95
C ILE A 58 -0.56 -6.22 -0.17
N LEU A 59 -1.34 -6.77 0.76
CA LEU A 59 -0.98 -7.99 1.50
C LEU A 59 -0.92 -9.22 0.58
N ILE A 60 -1.92 -9.41 -0.29
CA ILE A 60 -2.04 -10.59 -1.16
C ILE A 60 -1.07 -10.51 -2.34
N TYR A 61 -1.10 -9.40 -3.09
CA TYR A 61 -0.39 -9.25 -4.36
C TYR A 61 0.99 -8.61 -4.22
N GLY A 62 1.25 -7.95 -3.11
CA GLY A 62 2.47 -7.17 -2.95
C GLY A 62 2.28 -5.73 -3.44
N MET A 63 2.97 -4.77 -2.81
CA MET A 63 3.17 -3.44 -3.38
C MET A 63 4.08 -3.54 -4.61
N SER A 64 3.87 -2.65 -5.58
CA SER A 64 4.77 -2.54 -6.72
C SER A 64 6.18 -2.16 -6.26
N SER A 65 7.19 -2.96 -6.63
CA SER A 65 8.58 -2.71 -6.24
C SER A 65 9.20 -1.47 -6.87
N THR A 66 8.56 -0.92 -7.91
CA THR A 66 8.95 0.33 -8.56
C THR A 66 8.25 1.55 -7.97
N TYR A 67 7.31 1.35 -7.04
CA TYR A 67 6.56 2.42 -6.39
C TYR A 67 7.13 2.69 -4.99
N ASP A 68 8.35 3.22 -4.94
CA ASP A 68 9.10 3.54 -3.72
C ASP A 68 8.91 4.99 -3.24
N ARG A 69 8.07 5.75 -3.95
CA ARG A 69 7.63 7.09 -3.58
C ARG A 69 6.12 7.14 -3.65
N TRP A 70 5.49 7.59 -2.57
CA TRP A 70 4.05 7.74 -2.49
C TRP A 70 3.61 9.06 -3.17
N ILE A 71 3.94 9.27 -4.45
CA ILE A 71 3.60 10.53 -5.14
C ILE A 71 2.09 10.67 -5.44
N HIS A 72 1.35 9.57 -5.33
CA HIS A 72 -0.10 9.52 -5.52
C HIS A 72 -0.89 9.44 -4.21
N HIS A 73 -0.21 9.50 -3.05
CA HIS A 73 -0.80 9.38 -1.71
C HIS A 73 -0.15 10.38 -0.77
#